data_AF-A0A9W8U1M4-F1
#
_entry.id   AF-A0A9W8U1M4-F1
#
_cell.length_a   1.000
_cell.length_b   1.000
_cell.length_c   1.000
_cell.angle_alpha   90.00
_cell.angle_beta   90.00
_cell.angle_gamma   90.00
#
_symmetry.space_group_name_H-M   'P 1'
#
loop_
_entity.id
_entity.type
_entity.pdbx_description
1 polymer ?
#
loop_
_entity_poly.entity_id
_entity_poly.type
_entity_poly.pdbx_seq_one_letter_code
_entity_poly.pdbx_strand_id
1 'polypeptide(L)'
;PGYKHVEEFGPDEEYEDELEEFYVTLDLGAVEPTLIPSSSTYRLIGLDTPTPFIQLSGTVLQGRHESLLGTELLFTKAKGTPDFQ
;
A
#
# COMPACT_ATOMS: atom_id res chain seq x y z
N PRO A 1 32.49 6.87 16.95
CA PRO A 1 32.11 7.09 18.37
C PRO A 1 30.92 8.05 18.46
N GLY A 2 29.73 7.54 18.81
CA GLY A 2 28.47 8.30 18.72
C GLY A 2 27.47 7.97 19.82
N TYR A 3 27.94 7.50 20.98
CA TYR A 3 27.07 7.26 22.12
C TYR A 3 27.55 8.05 23.35
N LYS A 4 26.60 8.39 24.21
CA LYS A 4 26.80 9.10 25.48
C LYS A 4 26.27 8.21 26.60
N HIS A 5 27.06 8.03 27.66
CA HIS A 5 26.60 7.35 28.85
C HIS A 5 25.49 8.16 29.54
N VAL A 6 24.42 7.49 29.94
CA VAL A 6 23.30 8.06 30.70
C VAL A 6 22.98 7.18 31.90
N GLU A 7 22.61 7.82 33.00
CA GLU A 7 22.31 7.17 34.29
C GLU A 7 20.91 6.51 34.28
N GLU A 8 19.97 7.07 33.50
CA GLU A 8 18.63 6.53 33.30
C GLU A 8 18.10 7.01 31.94
N PHE A 9 17.35 6.17 31.24
CA PHE A 9 16.66 6.56 30.01
C PHE A 9 15.41 7.37 30.36
N GLY A 10 15.06 8.34 29.51
CA GLY A 10 13.78 9.07 29.63
C GLY A 10 12.59 8.15 29.37
N PRO A 11 11.34 8.61 29.63
CA PRO A 11 10.14 7.87 29.25
C PRO A 11 10.15 7.61 27.73
N ASP A 12 9.65 6.44 27.30
CA ASP A 12 9.57 5.97 25.90
C ASP A 12 8.56 6.77 25.05
N GLU A 13 8.54 8.10 25.17
CA GLU A 13 7.64 9.00 24.43
C GLU A 13 8.16 9.35 23.03
N GLU A 14 9.41 9.02 22.71
CA GLU A 14 10.08 9.31 21.42
C GLU A 14 10.16 8.09 20.50
N TYR A 15 9.33 7.07 20.75
CA TYR A 15 9.03 6.01 19.79
C TYR A 15 7.58 6.17 19.34
N GLU A 16 7.22 7.36 18.82
CA GLU A 16 6.09 7.40 17.90
C GLU A 16 6.48 6.50 16.73
N ASP A 17 5.80 5.36 16.64
CA ASP A 17 5.86 4.45 15.51
C ASP A 17 5.55 5.24 14.23
N GLU A 18 6.57 5.81 13.60
CA GLU A 18 6.50 6.38 12.25
C GLU A 18 6.29 5.22 11.25
N LEU A 19 5.12 4.59 11.31
CA LEU A 19 4.67 3.68 10.27
C LEU A 19 4.42 4.51 9.02
N GLU A 20 5.39 4.52 8.12
CA GLU A 20 5.29 5.16 6.82
C GLU A 20 4.32 4.34 5.94
N GLU A 21 3.04 4.70 5.98
CA GLU A 21 2.03 4.16 5.08
C GLU A 21 2.15 4.81 3.71
N PHE A 22 2.44 4.01 2.69
CA PHE A 22 2.43 4.47 1.30
C PHE A 22 1.38 3.71 0.49
N TYR A 23 0.71 4.44 -0.39
CA TYR A 23 -0.29 3.88 -1.30
C TYR A 23 0.38 3.56 -2.63
N VAL A 24 0.07 2.39 -3.19
CA VAL A 24 0.41 2.01 -4.56
C VAL A 24 -0.87 1.77 -5.33
N THR A 25 -0.90 2.18 -6.59
CA THR A 25 -2.00 1.88 -7.49
C THR A 25 -1.68 0.65 -8.32
N LEU A 26 -2.67 -0.25 -8.44
CA LEU A 26 -2.56 -1.46 -9.25
C LEU A 26 -3.27 -1.20 -10.58
N ASP A 27 -2.48 -1.05 -11.63
CA ASP A 27 -2.99 -1.13 -12.99
C ASP A 27 -3.01 -2.60 -13.44
N LEU A 28 -4.21 -3.11 -13.71
CA LEU A 28 -4.41 -4.49 -14.17
C LEU A 28 -4.46 -4.59 -15.70
N GLY A 29 -4.40 -3.47 -16.43
CA GLY A 29 -4.52 -3.44 -17.87
C GLY A 29 -5.85 -4.02 -18.37
N ALA A 30 -5.81 -4.69 -19.52
CA ALA A 30 -6.98 -5.30 -20.15
C ALA A 30 -7.31 -6.68 -19.54
N VAL A 31 -7.72 -6.70 -18.27
CA VAL A 31 -8.34 -7.89 -17.67
C VAL A 31 -9.80 -8.02 -18.09
N GLU A 32 -10.35 -9.24 -18.05
CA GLU A 32 -11.77 -9.50 -18.24
C GLU A 32 -12.60 -8.57 -17.33
N PRO A 33 -13.60 -7.81 -17.85
CA PRO A 33 -14.35 -6.83 -17.06
C PRO A 33 -15.05 -7.42 -15.83
N THR A 34 -15.34 -8.72 -15.86
CA THR A 34 -16.00 -9.45 -14.78
C THR A 34 -15.03 -9.95 -13.71
N LEU A 35 -13.71 -9.90 -13.93
CA LEU A 35 -12.71 -10.44 -13.01
C LEU A 35 -12.74 -9.74 -11.64
N ILE A 36 -12.80 -8.40 -11.62
CA ILE A 36 -12.81 -7.63 -10.37
C ILE A 36 -14.15 -7.75 -9.66
N PRO A 37 -15.32 -7.54 -10.32
CA PRO A 37 -16.61 -7.68 -9.66
C PRO A 37 -16.92 -9.10 -9.15
N SER A 38 -16.34 -10.14 -9.76
CA SER A 38 -16.53 -11.54 -9.34
C SER A 38 -15.54 -12.00 -8.26
N SER A 39 -14.51 -11.21 -7.97
CA SER A 39 -13.48 -11.57 -6.97
C SER A 39 -13.87 -11.07 -5.59
N SER A 40 -14.25 -11.98 -4.70
CA SER A 40 -14.53 -11.67 -3.29
C SER A 40 -13.27 -11.60 -2.41
N THR A 41 -12.14 -12.09 -2.92
CA THR A 41 -10.84 -12.12 -2.22
C THR A 41 -9.71 -11.91 -3.23
N TYR A 42 -8.59 -11.40 -2.72
CA TYR A 42 -7.33 -11.35 -3.46
C TYR A 42 -6.21 -11.95 -2.60
N ARG A 43 -5.15 -12.43 -3.25
CA ARG A 43 -3.89 -12.78 -2.59
C ARG A 43 -2.79 -12.01 -3.28
N LEU A 44 -2.01 -11.24 -2.53
CA LEU A 44 -0.87 -10.48 -3.03
C LEU A 44 0.39 -10.98 -2.32
N ILE A 45 1.42 -11.30 -3.09
CA ILE A 45 2.73 -11.73 -2.57
C ILE A 45 3.86 -10.97 -3.25
N GLY A 46 4.97 -10.82 -2.55
CA GLY A 46 6.21 -10.26 -3.10
C GLY A 46 6.10 -8.78 -3.48
N LEU A 47 5.29 -8.00 -2.77
CA LEU A 47 5.16 -6.55 -2.99
C LEU A 47 6.47 -5.78 -2.72
N ASP A 48 7.36 -6.38 -1.93
CA ASP A 48 8.72 -5.93 -1.63
C ASP A 48 9.75 -6.37 -2.69
N THR A 49 9.33 -7.16 -3.68
CA THR A 49 10.20 -7.70 -4.72
C THR A 49 9.97 -6.98 -6.05
N PRO A 50 10.93 -7.00 -6.99
CA PRO A 50 10.72 -6.45 -8.33
C PRO A 50 9.59 -7.12 -9.14
N THR A 51 9.08 -8.27 -8.68
CA THR A 51 8.10 -9.09 -9.41
C THR A 51 7.00 -9.59 -8.47
N PRO A 52 6.05 -8.72 -8.08
CA PRO A 52 4.91 -9.13 -7.26
C PRO A 52 3.96 -10.03 -8.05
N PHE A 53 3.17 -10.82 -7.33
CA PHE A 53 2.09 -11.62 -7.93
C PHE A 53 0.77 -11.36 -7.21
N ILE A 54 -0.30 -11.18 -7.97
CA ILE A 54 -1.65 -11.09 -7.44
C ILE A 54 -2.52 -12.21 -8.01
N GLN A 55 -3.25 -12.88 -7.12
CA GLN A 55 -4.30 -13.82 -7.50
C GLN A 55 -5.67 -13.19 -7.24
N LEU A 56 -6.49 -13.14 -8.29
CA LEU A 56 -7.88 -12.73 -8.25
C LEU A 56 -8.74 -13.91 -8.68
N SER A 57 -9.55 -14.44 -7.76
CA SER A 57 -10.30 -15.69 -7.97
C SER A 57 -9.37 -16.84 -8.42
N GLY A 58 -9.43 -17.26 -9.68
CA GLY A 58 -8.58 -18.28 -10.28
C GLY A 58 -7.42 -17.75 -11.14
N THR A 59 -7.38 -16.45 -11.42
CA THR A 59 -6.40 -15.83 -12.31
C THR A 59 -5.20 -15.35 -11.51
N VAL A 60 -3.99 -15.74 -11.93
CA VAL A 60 -2.72 -15.27 -11.37
C VAL A 60 -2.10 -14.28 -12.35
N LEU A 61 -1.78 -13.09 -11.87
CA LEU A 61 -1.15 -12.02 -12.61
C LEU A 61 0.24 -11.75 -12.03
N GLN A 62 1.24 -11.65 -12.92
CA GLN A 62 2.58 -11.22 -12.57
C GLN A 62 2.67 -9.70 -12.79
N GLY A 63 3.10 -8.98 -11.76
CA GLY A 63 3.27 -7.53 -11.76
C GLY A 63 4.72 -7.10 -11.92
N ARG A 64 4.90 -5.78 -12.00
CA ARG A 64 6.18 -5.06 -11.93
C ARG A 64 5.93 -3.69 -11.30
N HIS A 65 6.93 -3.12 -10.65
CA HIS A 65 6.86 -1.75 -10.15
C HIS A 65 7.17 -0.78 -11.28
N GLU A 66 6.33 0.24 -11.46
CA GLU A 66 6.52 1.32 -12.42
C GLU A 66 6.26 2.65 -11.71
N SER A 67 7.17 3.62 -11.87
CA SER A 67 7.00 4.96 -11.31
C SER A 67 6.29 5.85 -12.32
N LEU A 68 5.16 6.44 -11.90
CA LEU A 68 4.41 7.38 -12.73
C LEU A 68 5.16 8.71 -12.89
N LEU A 69 5.25 9.21 -14.12
CA LEU A 69 5.67 10.59 -14.38
C LEU A 69 4.50 11.53 -14.09
N GLY A 70 4.63 12.34 -13.04
CA GLY A 70 3.61 13.31 -12.63
C GLY A 70 2.89 12.90 -11.35
N THR A 71 1.58 13.12 -11.32
CA THR A 71 0.76 12.89 -10.11
C THR A 71 -0.55 12.23 -10.49
N GLU A 72 -0.93 11.20 -9.73
CA GLU A 72 -2.25 10.57 -9.80
C GLU A 72 -3.18 11.23 -8.76
N LEU A 73 -4.42 11.52 -9.16
CA LEU A 73 -5.43 12.11 -8.29
C LEU A 73 -6.53 11.08 -8.00
N LEU A 74 -6.63 10.64 -6.75
CA LEU A 74 -7.66 9.71 -6.27
C LEU A 74 -8.80 10.47 -5.60
N PHE A 75 -10.02 10.32 -6.12
CA PHE A 75 -11.22 10.94 -5.57
C PHE A 75 -11.99 9.90 -4.73
N THR A 76 -11.73 9.85 -3.43
CA THR A 76 -12.32 8.85 -2.50
C THR A 76 -13.56 9.35 -1.76
N LYS A 77 -13.84 10.66 -1.76
CA LYS A 77 -14.99 11.25 -1.08
C LYS A 77 -16.17 11.43 -2.03
N ALA A 78 -17.32 10.86 -1.67
CA ALA A 78 -18.58 11.18 -2.33
C ALA A 78 -19.14 12.50 -1.76
N LYS A 79 -19.92 13.22 -2.58
CA LYS A 79 -20.58 14.45 -2.15
C LYS A 79 -21.50 14.15 -0.95
N GLY A 80 -21.15 14.67 0.22
CA GLY A 80 -21.95 14.54 1.45
C GLY A 80 -21.46 13.49 2.47
N THR A 81 -20.32 12.84 2.26
CA THR A 81 -19.70 12.00 3.29
C THR A 81 -19.01 12.89 4.33
N PRO A 82 -19.39 12.85 5.62
CA PRO A 82 -18.72 13.65 6.65
C PRO A 82 -17.31 13.11 6.89
N ASP A 83 -16.38 14.03 7.16
CA ASP A 83 -15.03 13.68 7.57
C ASP A 83 -15.10 13.13 9.01
N PHE A 84 -14.83 11.84 9.17
CA PHE A 84 -14.53 11.28 10.48
C PHE A 84 -13.04 11.58 10.74
N GLN A 85 -12.78 12.51 11.67
CA GLN A 85 -11.48 12.72 12.31
C GLN A 85 -11.36 11.81 13.53
#